data_AF-A0A9D5LZD4-F1
#
_entry.id   AF-A0A9D5LZD4-F1
#
_cell.length_a   1.000
_cell.length_b   1.000
_cell.length_c   1.000
_cell.angle_alpha   90.00
_cell.angle_beta   90.00
_cell.angle_gamma   90.00
#
_symmetry.space_group_name_H-M   'P 1'
#
loop_
_entity.id
_entity.type
_entity.pdbx_description
1 polymer ?
#
loop_
_entity_poly.entity_id
_entity_poly.type
_entity_poly.pdbx_seq_one_letter_code
_entity_poly.pdbx_strand_id
1 'polypeptide(L)'
;FLAILPFYLSLFFPITKYFLIIRMLRMLRIFRILNLLDFMNDGYLIVSALKKSSRKIYIFLLFLMIFSVIVGSMMFMVEGHREGFESIPQSIYWAVVTVTTVGYGDVSPTTPLGKFFAIVLMLAGYSIIAVPTGIITAEMRNKRQIYELVCPRCSNTDIDDDANYCKKCGERVSS
;
A
#
# COMPACT_ATOMS: atom_id res chain seq x y z
N PHE A 1 17.82 19.87 -15.83
CA PHE A 1 19.12 20.49 -16.19
C PHE A 1 20.35 19.77 -15.60
N LEU A 2 20.33 19.28 -14.35
CA LEU A 2 21.43 18.47 -13.77
C LEU A 2 21.76 17.16 -14.51
N ALA A 3 20.84 16.62 -15.31
CA ALA A 3 21.02 15.34 -16.02
C ALA A 3 21.88 15.42 -17.30
N ILE A 4 22.23 16.62 -17.80
CA ILE A 4 22.98 16.81 -19.06
C ILE A 4 24.48 17.14 -18.78
N LEU A 5 24.77 17.64 -17.58
CA LEU A 5 26.11 18.01 -17.12
C LEU A 5 27.16 16.86 -17.18
N PRO A 6 26.83 15.58 -16.92
CA PRO A 6 27.80 14.49 -17.00
C PRO A 6 28.28 14.20 -18.43
N PHE A 7 27.47 14.51 -19.45
CA PHE A 7 27.82 14.32 -20.85
C PHE A 7 28.91 15.32 -21.28
N TYR A 8 28.77 16.59 -20.89
CA TYR A 8 29.71 17.65 -21.23
C TYR A 8 31.08 17.48 -20.55
N LEU A 9 31.12 17.05 -19.29
CA LEU A 9 32.38 16.78 -18.58
C LEU A 9 33.15 15.58 -19.14
N SER A 10 32.45 14.60 -19.75
CA SER A 10 33.09 13.42 -20.34
C SER A 10 33.86 13.69 -21.64
N LEU A 11 33.65 14.86 -22.27
CA LEU A 11 34.31 15.24 -23.51
C LEU A 11 35.78 15.67 -23.30
N PHE A 12 36.16 16.08 -22.08
CA PHE A 12 37.42 16.82 -21.86
C PHE A 12 38.56 16.02 -21.19
N PHE A 13 38.34 14.87 -20.53
CA PHE A 13 39.43 14.19 -19.78
C PHE A 13 39.45 12.65 -19.91
N PRO A 14 40.52 12.06 -20.47
CA PRO A 14 40.69 10.60 -20.62
C PRO A 14 41.47 10.02 -19.43
N ILE A 15 40.80 9.53 -18.38
CA ILE A 15 41.47 8.92 -17.22
C ILE A 15 40.69 7.67 -16.78
N THR A 16 41.34 6.52 -16.90
CA THR A 16 40.78 5.16 -16.91
C THR A 16 40.03 4.71 -15.65
N LYS A 17 40.13 5.44 -14.51
CA LYS A 17 39.31 5.21 -13.30
C LYS A 17 37.97 5.95 -13.30
N TYR A 18 37.87 7.07 -14.00
CA TYR A 18 36.62 7.82 -14.12
C TYR A 18 35.63 7.14 -15.06
N PHE A 19 36.09 6.24 -15.94
CA PHE A 19 35.22 5.46 -16.84
C PHE A 19 34.18 4.61 -16.10
N LEU A 20 34.53 3.98 -14.96
CA LEU A 20 33.59 3.19 -14.16
C LEU A 20 32.54 4.07 -13.47
N ILE A 21 32.96 5.20 -12.89
CA ILE A 21 32.06 6.17 -12.27
C ILE A 21 31.14 6.78 -13.34
N ILE A 22 31.65 7.10 -14.53
CA ILE A 22 30.85 7.58 -15.67
C ILE A 22 29.85 6.51 -16.14
N ARG A 23 30.22 5.22 -16.10
CA ARG A 23 29.31 4.10 -16.43
C ARG A 23 28.19 3.95 -15.39
N MET A 24 28.49 4.12 -14.10
CA MET A 24 27.51 4.22 -13.01
C MET A 24 26.63 5.47 -13.15
N LEU A 25 27.19 6.62 -13.54
CA LEU A 25 26.44 7.85 -13.79
C LEU A 25 25.50 7.72 -15.01
N ARG A 26 25.78 6.85 -15.98
CA ARG A 26 24.84 6.52 -17.05
C ARG A 26 23.63 5.71 -16.55
N MET A 27 23.76 4.95 -15.44
CA MET A 27 22.61 4.32 -14.76
C MET A 27 21.65 5.36 -14.17
N LEU A 28 22.12 6.60 -13.91
CA LEU A 28 21.23 7.70 -13.50
C LEU A 28 20.19 8.04 -14.59
N ARG A 29 20.32 7.54 -15.82
CA ARG A 29 19.25 7.62 -16.83
C ARG A 29 18.02 6.78 -16.44
N ILE A 30 18.13 5.85 -15.48
CA ILE A 30 16.95 5.21 -14.88
C ILE A 30 16.03 6.24 -14.24
N PHE A 31 16.57 7.33 -13.70
CA PHE A 31 15.78 8.46 -13.18
C PHE A 31 15.00 9.19 -14.27
N ARG A 32 15.37 9.04 -15.55
CA ARG A 32 14.61 9.58 -16.69
C ARG A 32 13.45 8.65 -17.11
N ILE A 33 13.58 7.34 -16.86
CA ILE A 33 12.47 6.37 -16.99
C ILE A 33 11.52 6.53 -15.80
N LEU A 34 12.09 6.77 -14.61
CA LEU A 34 11.37 7.25 -13.43
C LEU A 34 11.05 8.75 -13.56
N ASN A 35 10.38 9.16 -14.64
CA ASN A 35 9.56 10.38 -14.67
C ASN A 35 8.40 10.25 -13.65
N LEU A 36 8.76 9.94 -12.39
CA LEU A 36 7.92 9.77 -11.22
C LEU A 36 7.38 11.13 -10.79
N LEU A 37 8.02 12.24 -11.21
CA LEU A 37 7.59 13.62 -10.96
C LEU A 37 6.34 14.01 -11.76
N ASP A 38 6.12 13.45 -12.97
CA ASP A 38 4.84 13.61 -13.67
C ASP A 38 3.77 12.64 -13.10
N PHE A 39 4.21 11.46 -12.63
CA PHE A 39 3.41 10.55 -11.79
C PHE A 39 3.10 11.11 -10.40
N MET A 40 3.75 12.18 -9.93
CA MET A 40 3.49 12.74 -8.60
C MET A 40 2.11 13.39 -8.52
N ASN A 41 1.51 13.80 -9.65
CA ASN A 41 0.11 14.23 -9.67
C ASN A 41 -0.84 13.06 -9.35
N ASP A 42 -0.62 11.88 -9.94
CA ASP A 42 -1.42 10.68 -9.66
C ASP A 42 -1.07 10.02 -8.32
N GLY A 43 0.21 10.08 -7.93
CA GLY A 43 0.72 9.62 -6.65
C GLY A 43 0.20 10.45 -5.48
N TYR A 44 0.01 11.76 -5.66
CA TYR A 44 -0.64 12.62 -4.69
C TYR A 44 -2.09 12.18 -4.44
N LEU A 45 -2.80 11.75 -5.48
CA LEU A 45 -4.16 11.20 -5.39
C LEU A 45 -4.19 9.93 -4.52
N ILE A 46 -3.25 9.00 -4.72
CA ILE A 46 -3.11 7.77 -3.93
C ILE A 46 -2.72 8.09 -2.47
N VAL A 47 -1.70 8.92 -2.26
CA VAL A 47 -1.21 9.28 -0.91
C VAL A 47 -2.28 10.05 -0.14
N SER A 48 -3.01 10.94 -0.78
CA SER A 48 -4.10 11.69 -0.15
C SER A 48 -5.32 10.80 0.15
N ALA A 49 -5.63 9.82 -0.71
CA ALA A 49 -6.66 8.80 -0.43
C ALA A 49 -6.25 7.90 0.75
N LEU A 50 -4.98 7.47 0.82
CA LEU A 50 -4.44 6.72 1.95
C LEU A 50 -4.49 7.52 3.26
N LYS A 51 -4.10 8.79 3.23
CA LYS A 51 -4.13 9.66 4.42
C LYS A 51 -5.56 9.85 4.94
N LYS A 52 -6.55 10.02 4.05
CA LYS A 52 -7.97 10.13 4.43
C LYS A 52 -8.53 8.81 4.96
N SER A 53 -8.07 7.69 4.40
CA SER A 53 -8.45 6.32 4.81
C SER A 53 -7.68 5.81 6.03
N SER A 54 -6.64 6.53 6.49
CA SER A 54 -5.69 6.07 7.50
C SER A 54 -6.35 5.62 8.79
N ARG A 55 -7.39 6.33 9.26
CA ARG A 55 -8.16 5.94 10.45
C ARG A 55 -8.87 4.60 10.26
N LYS A 56 -9.50 4.38 9.10
CA LYS A 56 -10.21 3.12 8.79
C LYS A 56 -9.21 1.96 8.68
N ILE A 57 -8.08 2.18 8.01
CA ILE A 57 -6.99 1.21 7.89
C ILE A 57 -6.38 0.89 9.26
N TYR A 58 -6.16 1.89 10.11
CA TYR A 58 -5.61 1.70 11.45
C TYR A 58 -6.52 0.84 12.33
N ILE A 59 -7.84 1.12 12.35
CA ILE A 59 -8.82 0.32 13.10
C ILE A 59 -8.80 -1.13 12.61
N PHE A 60 -8.73 -1.32 11.29
CA PHE A 60 -8.66 -2.65 10.68
C PHE A 60 -7.38 -3.41 11.07
N LEU A 61 -6.21 -2.77 11.00
CA LEU A 61 -4.94 -3.37 11.41
C LEU A 61 -4.93 -3.72 12.91
N LEU A 62 -5.53 -2.88 13.75
CA LEU A 62 -5.68 -3.15 15.18
C LEU A 62 -6.58 -4.36 15.43
N PHE A 63 -7.69 -4.49 14.70
CA PHE A 63 -8.53 -5.69 14.75
C PHE A 63 -7.77 -6.95 14.34
N LEU A 64 -6.98 -6.88 13.27
CA LEU A 64 -6.14 -8.01 12.84
C LEU A 64 -5.08 -8.39 13.86
N MET A 65 -4.45 -7.40 14.51
CA MET A 65 -3.49 -7.66 15.58
C MET A 65 -4.17 -8.40 16.73
N ILE A 66 -5.31 -7.91 17.23
CA ILE A 66 -6.05 -8.55 18.32
C ILE A 66 -6.48 -9.97 17.94
N PHE A 67 -7.01 -10.16 16.73
CA PHE A 67 -7.39 -11.47 16.22
C PHE A 67 -6.19 -12.44 16.17
N SER A 68 -5.03 -11.98 15.69
CA SER A 68 -3.80 -12.78 15.63
C SER A 68 -3.29 -13.13 17.03
N VAL A 69 -3.44 -12.23 18.01
CA VAL A 69 -3.09 -12.50 19.41
C VAL A 69 -3.96 -13.61 20.00
N ILE A 70 -5.27 -13.56 19.75
CA ILE A 70 -6.22 -14.58 20.22
C ILE A 70 -5.90 -15.95 19.61
N VAL A 71 -5.76 -16.01 18.29
CA VAL A 71 -5.47 -17.26 17.58
C VAL A 71 -4.09 -17.81 17.93
N GLY A 72 -3.07 -16.95 18.00
CA GLY A 72 -1.72 -17.35 18.42
C GLY A 72 -1.69 -17.92 19.84
N SER A 73 -2.42 -17.31 20.78
CA SER A 73 -2.54 -17.82 22.15
C SER A 73 -3.28 -19.16 22.20
N MET A 74 -4.33 -19.33 21.40
CA MET A 74 -5.06 -20.59 21.28
C MET A 74 -4.17 -21.71 20.71
N MET A 75 -3.36 -21.41 19.69
CA MET A 75 -2.44 -22.36 19.07
C MET A 75 -1.33 -22.80 20.02
N PHE A 76 -0.81 -21.88 20.83
CA PHE A 76 0.15 -22.23 21.90
C PHE A 76 -0.41 -23.30 22.84
N MET A 77 -1.68 -23.17 23.23
CA MET A 77 -2.35 -24.15 24.09
C MET A 77 -2.60 -25.49 23.39
N VAL A 78 -2.91 -25.48 22.09
CA VAL A 78 -3.24 -26.69 21.32
C VAL A 78 -1.98 -27.50 20.94
N GLU A 79 -0.91 -26.83 20.51
CA GLU A 79 0.33 -27.50 20.07
C GLU A 79 1.23 -27.90 21.26
N GLY A 80 1.12 -27.22 22.40
CA GLY A 80 1.76 -27.64 23.65
C GLY A 80 3.29 -27.71 23.58
N HIS A 81 3.95 -26.61 23.19
CA HIS A 81 5.42 -26.46 23.10
C HIS A 81 6.11 -27.35 22.05
N ARG A 82 5.43 -27.66 20.95
CA ARG A 82 6.01 -28.42 19.83
C ARG A 82 6.33 -27.49 18.66
N GLU A 83 7.36 -27.84 17.89
CA GLU A 83 7.56 -27.36 16.50
C GLU A 83 7.52 -25.83 16.36
N GLY A 84 8.16 -25.12 17.31
CA GLY A 84 8.25 -23.65 17.31
C GLY A 84 7.10 -22.94 18.03
N PHE A 85 6.16 -23.63 18.67
CA PHE A 85 5.16 -23.04 19.57
C PHE A 85 5.65 -23.01 21.03
N GLU A 86 6.89 -22.58 21.27
CA GLU A 86 7.52 -22.60 22.61
C GLU A 86 7.09 -21.44 23.51
N SER A 87 6.60 -20.36 22.92
CA SER A 87 6.14 -19.18 23.65
C SER A 87 4.92 -18.54 23.01
N ILE A 88 4.12 -17.82 23.81
CA ILE A 88 2.96 -17.08 23.31
C ILE A 88 3.40 -16.07 22.21
N PRO A 89 4.45 -15.26 22.38
CA PRO A 89 4.89 -14.33 21.33
C PRO A 89 5.26 -15.02 20.00
N GLN A 90 5.90 -16.19 20.05
CA GLN A 90 6.26 -16.95 18.85
C GLN A 90 5.03 -17.51 18.13
N SER A 91 4.02 -17.93 18.90
CA SER A 91 2.74 -18.40 18.37
C SER A 91 1.93 -17.25 17.74
N ILE A 92 2.02 -16.05 18.31
CA ILE A 92 1.44 -14.82 17.72
C ILE A 92 2.16 -14.47 16.41
N TYR A 93 3.50 -14.56 16.38
CA TYR A 93 4.28 -14.36 15.17
C TYR A 93 3.82 -15.31 14.04
N TRP A 94 3.65 -16.59 14.35
CA TRP A 94 3.10 -17.56 13.39
C TRP A 94 1.71 -17.16 12.88
N ALA A 95 0.82 -16.72 13.77
CA ALA A 95 -0.53 -16.30 13.40
C ALA A 95 -0.51 -15.08 12.47
N VAL A 96 0.35 -14.08 12.75
CA VAL A 96 0.52 -12.89 11.90
C VAL A 96 1.06 -13.28 10.52
N VAL A 97 2.12 -14.07 10.44
CA VAL A 97 2.73 -14.53 9.17
C VAL A 97 1.74 -15.34 8.33
N THR A 98 0.88 -16.12 8.99
CA THR A 98 -0.16 -16.93 8.32
C THR A 98 -1.32 -16.07 7.81
N VAL A 99 -1.88 -15.18 8.65
CA VAL A 99 -2.99 -14.28 8.27
C VAL A 99 -2.57 -13.31 7.16
N THR A 100 -1.33 -12.83 7.20
CA THR A 100 -0.76 -11.94 6.17
C THR A 100 -0.35 -12.68 4.90
N THR A 101 -0.56 -14.01 4.83
CA THR A 101 -0.24 -14.88 3.70
C THR A 101 1.25 -14.93 3.32
N VAL A 102 2.14 -14.48 4.22
CA VAL A 102 3.59 -14.53 4.01
C VAL A 102 4.09 -15.97 4.11
N GLY A 103 3.66 -16.70 5.14
CA GLY A 103 3.86 -18.15 5.26
C GLY A 103 5.32 -18.62 5.17
N TYR A 104 6.23 -18.09 5.99
CA TYR A 104 7.65 -18.48 5.97
C TYR A 104 7.90 -19.99 6.13
N GLY A 105 7.01 -20.68 6.86
CA GLY A 105 7.10 -22.13 7.08
C GLY A 105 8.15 -22.55 8.12
N ASP A 106 8.69 -21.60 8.87
CA ASP A 106 9.61 -21.79 9.99
C ASP A 106 8.93 -22.38 11.24
N VAL A 107 7.65 -22.07 11.43
CA VAL A 107 6.78 -22.63 12.48
C VAL A 107 5.54 -23.20 11.80
N SER A 108 5.13 -24.42 12.16
CA SER A 108 3.94 -25.04 11.57
C SER A 108 3.22 -25.99 12.52
N PRO A 109 1.87 -25.99 12.53
CA PRO A 109 1.13 -26.84 13.45
C PRO A 109 1.15 -28.30 13.01
N THR A 110 1.39 -29.18 13.96
CA THR A 110 1.52 -30.62 13.71
C THR A 110 0.32 -31.40 14.20
N THR A 111 -0.38 -30.89 15.23
CA THR A 111 -1.55 -31.56 15.78
C THR A 111 -2.72 -31.51 14.79
N PRO A 112 -3.57 -32.55 14.74
CA PRO A 112 -4.77 -32.54 13.89
C PRO A 112 -5.69 -31.35 14.17
N LEU A 113 -5.82 -30.99 15.46
CA LEU A 113 -6.62 -29.85 15.89
C LEU A 113 -5.99 -28.51 15.48
N GLY A 114 -4.67 -28.35 15.65
CA GLY A 114 -3.92 -27.17 15.20
C GLY A 114 -3.97 -26.99 13.69
N LYS A 115 -3.90 -28.07 12.91
CA LYS A 115 -4.08 -28.04 11.45
C LYS A 115 -5.48 -27.58 11.04
N PHE A 116 -6.53 -28.02 11.74
CA PHE A 116 -7.88 -27.54 11.50
C PHE A 116 -7.98 -26.02 11.72
N PHE A 117 -7.46 -25.51 12.84
CA PHE A 117 -7.43 -24.07 13.11
C PHE A 117 -6.59 -23.30 12.09
N ALA A 118 -5.47 -23.86 11.62
CA ALA A 118 -4.64 -23.26 10.59
C ALA A 118 -5.39 -23.11 9.26
N ILE A 119 -6.16 -24.12 8.84
CA ILE A 119 -6.98 -24.02 7.62
C ILE A 119 -8.01 -22.90 7.74
N VAL A 120 -8.71 -22.81 8.87
CA VAL A 120 -9.68 -21.74 9.14
C VAL A 120 -8.98 -20.37 9.11
N LEU A 121 -7.80 -20.26 9.72
CA LEU A 121 -7.01 -19.03 9.75
C LEU A 121 -6.58 -18.59 8.35
N MET A 122 -6.14 -19.52 7.50
CA MET A 122 -5.76 -19.24 6.10
C MET A 122 -6.95 -18.75 5.27
N LEU A 123 -8.13 -19.35 5.44
CA LEU A 123 -9.37 -18.89 4.77
C LEU A 123 -9.80 -17.48 5.25
N ALA A 124 -9.67 -17.22 6.55
CA ALA A 124 -9.91 -15.89 7.11
C ALA A 124 -8.92 -14.84 6.54
N GLY A 125 -7.65 -15.20 6.37
CA GLY A 125 -6.60 -14.34 5.80
C GLY A 125 -6.94 -13.79 4.41
N TYR A 126 -7.50 -14.62 3.53
CA TYR A 126 -7.95 -14.16 2.20
C TYR A 126 -9.07 -13.12 2.29
N SER A 127 -10.03 -13.32 3.19
CA SER A 127 -11.14 -12.38 3.41
C SER A 127 -10.63 -11.04 3.97
N ILE A 128 -9.61 -11.10 4.81
CA ILE A 128 -8.95 -9.97 5.45
C ILE A 128 -8.26 -9.06 4.41
N ILE A 129 -7.58 -9.62 3.41
CA ILE A 129 -6.90 -8.81 2.37
C ILE A 129 -7.89 -8.00 1.50
N ALA A 130 -9.13 -8.47 1.36
CA ALA A 130 -10.16 -7.77 0.59
C ALA A 130 -10.61 -6.44 1.23
N VAL A 131 -10.59 -6.34 2.56
CA VAL A 131 -11.10 -5.18 3.32
C VAL A 131 -10.29 -3.89 3.07
N PRO A 132 -8.96 -3.83 3.24
CA PRO A 132 -8.19 -2.60 3.00
C PRO A 132 -8.23 -2.21 1.53
N THR A 133 -8.22 -3.19 0.62
CA THR A 133 -8.36 -2.98 -0.82
C THR A 133 -9.70 -2.33 -1.16
N GLY A 134 -10.79 -2.81 -0.56
CA GLY A 134 -12.13 -2.25 -0.70
C GLY A 134 -12.25 -0.82 -0.13
N ILE A 135 -11.67 -0.58 1.06
CA ILE A 135 -11.65 0.77 1.68
C ILE A 135 -10.94 1.77 0.77
N ILE A 136 -9.74 1.42 0.28
CA ILE A 136 -8.96 2.30 -0.60
C ILE A 136 -9.70 2.52 -1.91
N THR A 137 -10.26 1.46 -2.51
CA THR A 137 -10.98 1.55 -3.79
C THR A 137 -12.24 2.43 -3.67
N ALA A 138 -12.97 2.34 -2.56
CA ALA A 138 -14.13 3.20 -2.31
C ALA A 138 -13.73 4.68 -2.19
N GLU A 139 -12.63 4.97 -1.50
CA GLU A 139 -12.13 6.33 -1.32
C GLU A 139 -11.54 6.91 -2.62
N MET A 140 -10.89 6.08 -3.44
CA MET A 140 -10.45 6.46 -4.79
C MET A 140 -11.63 6.73 -5.73
N ARG A 141 -12.68 5.90 -5.68
CA ARG A 141 -13.91 6.10 -6.48
C ARG A 141 -14.61 7.42 -6.13
N ASN A 142 -14.77 7.71 -4.84
CA ASN A 142 -15.36 8.97 -4.39
C ASN A 142 -14.59 10.19 -4.91
N LYS A 143 -13.24 10.16 -4.87
CA LYS A 143 -12.43 11.25 -5.43
C LYS A 143 -12.58 11.38 -6.94
N ARG A 144 -12.56 10.29 -7.69
CA ARG A 144 -12.70 10.33 -9.15
C ARG A 144 -14.03 10.97 -9.57
N GLN A 145 -15.11 10.67 -8.85
CA GLN A 145 -16.43 11.23 -9.13
C GLN A 145 -16.51 12.74 -8.90
N ILE A 146 -15.77 13.26 -7.93
CA ILE A 146 -15.63 14.71 -7.65
C ILE A 146 -14.86 15.42 -8.78
N TYR A 147 -13.76 14.84 -9.28
CA TYR A 147 -12.99 15.45 -10.38
C TYR A 147 -13.71 15.43 -11.74
N GLU A 148 -14.76 14.60 -11.90
CA GLU A 148 -15.58 14.54 -13.12
C GLU A 148 -16.83 15.46 -13.06
N LEU A 149 -17.07 16.18 -11.95
CA LEU A 149 -18.15 17.17 -11.89
C LEU A 149 -17.78 18.41 -12.74
N VAL A 150 -18.33 18.47 -13.95
CA VAL A 150 -18.18 19.61 -14.86
C VAL A 150 -19.48 20.41 -14.92
N CYS A 151 -19.38 21.72 -14.72
CA CYS A 151 -20.55 22.59 -14.84
C CYS A 151 -21.12 22.56 -16.27
N PRO A 152 -22.43 22.28 -16.46
CA PRO A 152 -23.03 22.14 -17.79
C PRO A 152 -23.04 23.45 -18.59
N ARG A 153 -22.99 24.61 -17.91
CA ARG A 153 -23.09 25.93 -18.55
C ARG A 153 -21.73 26.53 -18.92
N CYS A 154 -20.76 26.48 -18.01
CA CYS A 154 -19.47 27.16 -18.18
C CYS A 154 -18.26 26.22 -18.25
N SER A 155 -18.50 24.90 -18.24
CA SER A 155 -17.48 23.86 -18.27
C SER A 155 -16.40 23.99 -17.20
N ASN A 156 -16.73 24.62 -16.06
CA ASN A 156 -15.83 24.72 -14.92
C ASN A 156 -15.68 23.34 -14.26
N THR A 157 -14.45 22.86 -14.14
CA THR A 157 -14.06 21.57 -13.54
C THR A 157 -13.67 21.68 -12.07
N ASP A 158 -13.49 22.90 -11.57
CA ASP A 158 -13.09 23.18 -10.19
C ASP A 158 -14.33 23.48 -9.34
N ILE A 159 -15.03 22.42 -8.94
CA ILE A 159 -16.28 22.47 -8.16
C ILE A 159 -16.00 21.84 -6.80
N ASP A 160 -16.33 22.56 -5.73
CA ASP A 160 -16.10 22.09 -4.36
C ASP A 160 -17.04 20.92 -4.02
N ASP A 161 -16.58 19.98 -3.17
CA ASP A 161 -17.27 18.72 -2.83
C ASP A 161 -18.72 18.91 -2.33
N ASP A 162 -19.05 20.08 -1.76
CA ASP A 162 -20.34 20.44 -1.17
C ASP A 162 -21.11 21.52 -1.97
N ALA A 163 -20.64 21.90 -3.16
CA ALA A 163 -21.21 22.99 -3.94
C ALA A 163 -22.50 22.58 -4.68
N ASN A 164 -23.63 23.19 -4.31
CA ASN A 164 -24.88 23.10 -5.07
C ASN A 164 -24.87 23.97 -6.35
N TYR A 165 -24.04 25.02 -6.37
CA TYR A 165 -23.98 26.02 -7.43
C TYR A 165 -22.54 26.26 -7.89
N CYS A 166 -22.35 26.53 -9.17
CA CYS A 166 -21.05 26.80 -9.76
C CYS A 166 -20.53 28.18 -9.33
N LYS A 167 -19.34 28.23 -8.71
CA LYS A 167 -18.70 29.48 -8.25
C LYS A 167 -18.42 30.53 -9.34
N LYS A 168 -18.34 30.12 -10.61
CA LYS A 168 -18.11 31.04 -11.74
C LYS A 168 -19.39 31.59 -12.37
N CYS A 169 -20.45 30.77 -12.49
CA CYS A 169 -21.61 31.13 -13.31
C CYS A 169 -22.97 31.02 -12.60
N GLY A 170 -22.98 30.55 -11.35
CA GLY A 170 -24.20 30.39 -10.56
C GLY A 170 -25.12 29.24 -11.00
N GLU A 171 -24.74 28.46 -12.00
CA GLU A 171 -25.55 27.32 -12.48
C GLU A 171 -25.60 26.21 -11.43
N ARG A 172 -26.74 25.54 -11.29
CA ARG A 172 -26.88 24.41 -10.36
C ARG A 172 -26.08 23.21 -10.88
N VAL A 173 -25.27 22.62 -10.01
CA VAL A 173 -24.37 21.50 -10.37
C VAL A 173 -24.75 20.18 -9.71
N SER A 174 -25.59 20.22 -8.67
CA SER A 174 -26.09 19.03 -8.00
C SER A 174 -27.33 18.46 -8.70
N SER A 175 -27.25 17.19 -9.11
CA SER A 175 -28.42 16.30 -9.24
C SER A 175 -28.53 15.43 -7.99
#